data_AF-A0A3D4R8U2-F1
#
_entry.id   AF-A0A3D4R8U2-F1
#
_cell.length_a   1.000
_cell.length_b   1.000
_cell.length_c   1.000
_cell.angle_alpha   90.00
_cell.angle_beta   90.00
_cell.angle_gamma   90.00
#
_symmetry.space_group_name_H-M   'P 1'
#
loop_
_entity.id
_entity.type
_entity.pdbx_description
1 polymer ?
#
loop_
_entity_poly.entity_id
_entity_poly.type
_entity_poly.pdbx_seq_one_letter_code
_entity_poly.pdbx_strand_id
1 'polypeptide(L)'
;MKWLLKLLRNPLLLTLLVVHITILLCIRFTAWPEMLIYPYLLERGFAFYGEIVQPYMPLLPYVLHFIFGLFGTSVAVLHYFTIAVIVTIDLLLLGIVQTHFKVLRPQTV
;
A
#
# COMPACT_ATOMS: atom_id res chain seq x y z
N MET A 1 3.13 -10.12 -18.71
CA MET A 1 3.52 -10.96 -17.55
C MET A 1 4.88 -11.69 -17.67
N LYS A 2 5.72 -11.45 -18.69
CA LYS A 2 7.03 -12.13 -18.82
C LYS A 2 8.09 -11.65 -17.81
N TRP A 3 7.92 -10.46 -17.23
CA TRP A 3 8.84 -9.89 -16.24
C TRP A 3 8.68 -10.50 -14.84
N LEU A 4 7.47 -10.91 -14.47
CA LEU A 4 7.20 -11.62 -13.22
C LEU A 4 7.94 -12.97 -13.17
N LEU A 5 7.92 -13.72 -14.28
CA LEU A 5 8.71 -14.95 -14.45
C LEU A 5 10.21 -14.69 -14.40
N LYS A 6 10.66 -13.52 -14.87
CA LYS A 6 12.07 -13.13 -14.82
C LYS A 6 12.52 -12.74 -13.40
N LEU A 7 11.62 -12.15 -12.61
CA LEU A 7 11.80 -11.88 -11.18
C LEU A 7 11.98 -13.19 -10.41
N LEU A 8 11.07 -14.16 -10.60
CA LEU A 8 11.11 -15.48 -9.97
C LEU A 8 12.37 -16.28 -10.35
N ARG A 9 13.02 -15.96 -11.47
CA ARG A 9 14.23 -16.65 -11.96
C ARG A 9 15.53 -16.05 -11.45
N ASN A 10 15.52 -14.84 -10.88
CA ASN A 10 16.74 -14.20 -10.37
C ASN A 10 16.82 -14.39 -8.84
N PRO A 11 17.73 -15.24 -8.33
CA PRO A 11 17.77 -15.59 -6.92
C PRO A 11 18.08 -14.37 -6.03
N LEU A 12 18.88 -13.41 -6.49
CA LEU A 12 19.19 -12.20 -5.73
C LEU A 12 17.92 -11.35 -5.51
N LEU A 13 17.14 -11.14 -6.57
CA LEU A 13 15.89 -10.38 -6.47
C LEU A 13 14.85 -11.09 -5.62
N LEU A 14 14.77 -12.41 -5.71
CA LEU A 14 13.89 -13.22 -4.88
C LEU A 14 14.27 -13.09 -3.40
N THR A 15 15.56 -13.20 -3.07
CA THR A 15 16.05 -13.02 -1.69
C THR A 15 15.74 -11.62 -1.17
N LEU A 16 15.99 -10.57 -1.96
CA LEU A 16 15.67 -9.20 -1.58
C LEU A 16 14.17 -9.00 -1.33
N LEU A 17 13.31 -9.60 -2.17
CA LEU A 17 11.86 -9.53 -1.98
C LEU A 17 11.43 -10.23 -0.69
N VAL A 18 11.95 -11.42 -0.41
CA VAL A 18 11.66 -12.15 0.83
C VAL A 18 12.11 -11.35 2.05
N VAL A 19 13.33 -10.79 2.03
CA VAL A 19 13.83 -9.94 3.11
C VAL A 19 12.95 -8.72 3.30
N HIS A 20 12.57 -8.04 2.20
CA HIS A 20 11.70 -6.87 2.24
C HIS A 20 10.34 -7.16 2.87
N ILE A 21 9.66 -8.24 2.42
CA ILE A 21 8.38 -8.66 2.99
C ILE A 21 8.52 -9.07 4.45
N THR A 22 9.61 -9.76 4.81
CA THR A 22 9.89 -10.13 6.21
C THR A 22 10.03 -8.90 7.09
N ILE A 23 10.78 -7.88 6.63
CA ILE A 23 10.92 -6.61 7.35
C ILE A 23 9.54 -5.96 7.53
N LEU A 24 8.74 -5.86 6.47
CA LEU A 24 7.40 -5.26 6.55
C LEU A 24 6.49 -5.97 7.57
N LEU A 25 6.61 -7.28 7.72
CA LEU A 25 5.82 -8.06 8.68
C LEU A 25 6.37 -7.96 10.12
N CYS A 26 7.66 -7.69 10.29
CA CYS A 26 8.32 -7.65 11.59
C CYS A 26 8.46 -6.25 12.20
N ILE A 27 8.30 -5.18 11.41
CA ILE A 27 8.31 -3.81 11.95
C ILE A 27 7.10 -3.56 12.85
N ARG A 28 7.30 -2.73 13.88
CA ARG A 28 6.21 -2.31 14.75
C ARG A 28 5.27 -1.39 14.00
N PHE A 29 4.04 -1.84 13.80
CA PHE A 29 2.98 -1.03 13.22
C PHE A 29 2.37 -0.10 14.28
N THR A 30 2.29 1.19 13.95
CA THR A 30 1.65 2.22 14.80
C THR A 30 0.41 2.73 14.09
N ALA A 31 -0.77 2.35 14.59
CA ALA A 31 -2.02 2.91 14.11
C ALA A 31 -2.23 4.30 14.69
N TRP A 32 -2.24 5.32 13.84
CA TRP A 32 -2.66 6.66 14.21
C TRP A 32 -4.18 6.68 14.44
N PRO A 33 -4.66 7.28 15.53
CA PRO A 33 -6.07 7.26 15.90
C PRO A 33 -6.95 7.89 14.80
N GLU A 34 -6.47 8.91 14.10
CA GLU A 34 -7.14 9.56 12.98
C GLU A 34 -7.51 8.57 11.86
N MET A 35 -6.65 7.56 11.62
CA MET A 35 -6.90 6.54 10.60
C MET A 35 -8.06 5.61 10.94
N LEU A 36 -8.51 5.58 12.20
CA LEU A 36 -9.65 4.78 12.67
C LEU A 36 -10.86 5.65 12.97
N ILE A 37 -10.65 6.82 13.61
CA ILE A 37 -11.71 7.73 14.05
C ILE A 37 -12.47 8.31 12.86
N TYR A 38 -11.79 8.82 11.84
CA TYR A 38 -12.49 9.46 10.71
C TYR A 38 -13.37 8.47 9.93
N PRO A 39 -12.89 7.28 9.55
CA PRO A 39 -13.74 6.25 8.94
C PRO A 39 -14.94 5.83 9.80
N TYR A 40 -14.74 5.70 11.11
CA TYR A 40 -15.80 5.34 12.06
C TYR A 40 -16.86 6.43 12.21
N LEU A 41 -16.45 7.70 12.16
CA LEU A 41 -17.39 8.81 12.16
C LEU A 41 -18.18 8.87 10.84
N LEU A 42 -17.54 8.60 9.70
CA LEU A 42 -18.23 8.47 8.41
C LEU A 42 -19.27 7.33 8.43
N GLU A 43 -18.96 6.19 9.04
CA GLU A 43 -19.92 5.08 9.22
C GLU A 43 -21.18 5.50 10.01
N ARG A 44 -21.08 6.56 10.83
CA ARG A 44 -22.20 7.11 11.61
C ARG A 44 -22.93 8.25 10.93
N GLY A 45 -22.60 8.53 9.68
CA GLY A 45 -23.26 9.57 8.88
C GLY A 45 -22.73 10.98 9.11
N PHE A 46 -21.63 11.14 9.84
CA PHE A 46 -21.04 12.47 10.00
C PHE A 46 -20.37 12.95 8.72
N ALA A 47 -20.56 14.22 8.37
CA ALA A 47 -19.94 14.83 7.19
C ALA A 47 -18.64 15.58 7.51
N PHE A 48 -17.59 15.36 6.71
CA PHE A 48 -16.38 16.19 6.78
C PHE A 48 -16.67 17.64 6.42
N TYR A 49 -16.03 18.57 7.12
CA TYR A 49 -16.12 20.03 6.96
C TYR A 49 -17.50 20.66 7.21
N GLY A 50 -18.51 19.84 7.51
CA GLY A 50 -19.78 20.28 8.09
C GLY A 50 -19.78 20.07 9.60
N GLU A 51 -19.54 18.82 10.03
CA GLU A 51 -19.66 18.40 11.43
C GLU A 51 -18.31 17.99 12.03
N ILE A 52 -17.35 17.61 11.18
CA ILE A 52 -16.02 17.18 11.60
C ILE A 52 -14.97 17.99 10.85
N VAL A 53 -14.06 18.62 11.61
CA VAL A 53 -12.88 19.24 11.03
C VAL A 53 -11.83 18.16 10.74
N GLN A 54 -11.46 18.05 9.46
CA GLN A 54 -10.40 17.16 8.99
C GLN A 54 -9.26 18.03 8.43
N PRO A 55 -8.12 18.17 9.13
CA PRO A 55 -7.04 19.09 8.74
C PRO A 55 -6.37 18.74 7.40
N TYR A 56 -6.54 17.52 6.90
CA TYR A 56 -5.90 17.04 5.67
C TYR A 56 -6.92 16.73 4.58
N MET A 57 -6.47 16.55 3.33
CA MET A 57 -7.36 16.13 2.25
C MET A 57 -8.05 14.79 2.58
N PRO A 58 -9.38 14.69 2.50
CA PRO A 58 -10.15 13.59 3.11
C PRO A 58 -10.14 12.28 2.31
N LEU A 59 -9.34 12.18 1.23
CA LEU A 59 -9.31 11.00 0.37
C LEU A 59 -8.95 9.73 1.14
N LEU A 60 -7.95 9.79 2.01
CA LEU A 60 -7.51 8.64 2.81
C LEU A 60 -8.63 8.12 3.71
N PRO A 61 -9.29 8.94 4.56
CA PRO A 61 -10.45 8.50 5.34
C PRO A 61 -11.57 7.87 4.51
N TYR A 62 -11.89 8.38 3.32
CA TYR A 62 -12.91 7.76 2.47
C TYR A 62 -12.49 6.39 1.96
N VAL A 63 -11.23 6.23 1.56
CA VAL A 63 -10.68 4.93 1.17
C VAL A 63 -10.70 3.96 2.35
N LEU A 64 -10.26 4.40 3.52
CA LEU A 64 -10.28 3.57 4.73
C LEU A 64 -11.70 3.21 5.17
N HIS A 65 -12.65 4.13 5.07
CA HIS A 65 -14.07 3.87 5.31
C HIS A 65 -14.61 2.79 4.39
N PHE A 66 -14.28 2.84 3.10
CA PHE A 66 -14.65 1.78 2.16
C PHE A 66 -14.02 0.43 2.55
N ILE A 67 -12.74 0.39 2.88
CA ILE A 67 -12.04 -0.85 3.25
C ILE A 67 -12.58 -1.42 4.57
N PHE A 68 -12.78 -0.58 5.59
CA PHE A 68 -13.36 -1.01 6.86
C PHE A 68 -14.83 -1.40 6.74
N GLY A 69 -15.59 -0.82 5.81
CA GLY A 69 -16.94 -1.29 5.49
C GLY A 69 -16.97 -2.72 4.94
N LEU A 70 -15.87 -3.19 4.33
CA LEU A 70 -15.76 -4.57 3.80
C LEU A 70 -15.20 -5.57 4.82
N PHE A 71 -14.21 -5.17 5.62
CA PHE A 71 -13.44 -6.08 6.47
C PHE A 71 -13.59 -5.82 7.98
N GLY A 72 -14.34 -4.79 8.36
CA GLY A 72 -14.47 -4.29 9.73
C GLY A 72 -13.38 -3.30 10.13
N THR A 73 -13.73 -2.36 11.00
CA THR A 73 -12.78 -1.40 11.58
C THR A 73 -11.87 -2.08 12.59
N SER A 74 -10.60 -2.32 12.24
CA SER A 74 -9.60 -2.87 13.16
C SER A 74 -8.17 -2.44 12.80
N VAL A 75 -7.29 -2.46 13.79
CA VAL A 75 -5.85 -2.20 13.58
C VAL A 75 -5.21 -3.24 12.65
N ALA A 76 -5.66 -4.49 12.73
CA ALA A 76 -5.16 -5.56 11.87
C ALA A 76 -5.49 -5.31 10.39
N VAL A 77 -6.73 -4.90 10.09
CA VAL A 77 -7.15 -4.55 8.73
C VAL A 77 -6.34 -3.36 8.21
N LEU A 78 -6.15 -2.33 9.02
CA LEU A 78 -5.32 -1.17 8.65
C LEU A 78 -3.87 -1.56 8.35
N HIS A 79 -3.30 -2.47 9.14
CA HIS A 79 -1.94 -2.98 8.94
C HIS A 79 -1.82 -3.76 7.63
N TYR A 80 -2.72 -4.70 7.37
CA TYR A 80 -2.71 -5.47 6.12
C TYR A 80 -2.97 -4.60 4.90
N PHE A 81 -3.88 -3.62 5.01
CA PHE A 81 -4.11 -2.63 3.95
C PHE A 81 -2.84 -1.83 3.64
N THR A 82 -2.12 -1.39 4.69
CA THR A 82 -0.84 -0.66 4.54
C THR A 82 0.19 -1.51 3.80
N ILE A 83 0.37 -2.77 4.19
CA ILE A 83 1.27 -3.70 3.50
C ILE A 83 0.87 -3.89 2.04
N ALA A 84 -0.43 -4.07 1.77
CA ALA A 84 -0.94 -4.24 0.40
C ALA A 84 -0.67 -3.00 -0.47
N VAL A 85 -0.78 -1.79 0.08
CA VAL A 85 -0.46 -0.54 -0.62
C VAL A 85 1.04 -0.49 -0.96
N ILE A 86 1.92 -0.78 0.01
CA ILE A 86 3.38 -0.79 -0.21
C ILE A 86 3.75 -1.77 -1.32
N VAL A 87 3.29 -3.02 -1.22
CA VAL A 87 3.58 -4.05 -2.22
C VAL A 87 3.01 -3.67 -3.59
N THR A 88 1.82 -3.06 -3.65
CA THR A 88 1.25 -2.57 -4.91
C THR A 88 2.15 -1.51 -5.53
N ILE A 89 2.64 -0.55 -4.75
CA ILE A 89 3.55 0.50 -5.23
C ILE A 89 4.85 -0.13 -5.78
N ASP A 90 5.44 -1.08 -5.06
CA ASP A 90 6.66 -1.76 -5.51
C ASP A 90 6.47 -2.49 -6.85
N LEU A 91 5.35 -3.19 -7.00
CA LEU A 91 4.99 -3.88 -8.25
C LEU A 91 4.77 -2.90 -9.40
N LEU A 92 4.12 -1.76 -9.13
CA LEU A 92 3.91 -0.70 -10.13
C LEU A 92 5.25 -0.08 -10.56
N LEU A 93 6.13 0.25 -9.61
CA LEU A 93 7.46 0.79 -9.88
C LEU A 93 8.28 -0.21 -10.71
N LEU A 94 8.27 -1.48 -10.35
CA LEU A 94 8.94 -2.53 -11.12
C LEU A 94 8.36 -2.63 -12.54
N GLY A 95 7.04 -2.53 -12.69
CA GLY A 95 6.37 -2.47 -13.99
C GLY A 95 6.81 -1.28 -14.84
N ILE A 96 6.88 -0.08 -14.26
CA ILE A 96 7.31 1.15 -14.93
C ILE A 96 8.76 1.04 -15.38
N VAL A 97 9.67 0.61 -14.49
CA VAL A 97 11.09 0.43 -14.82
C VAL A 97 11.26 -0.56 -15.97
N GLN A 98 10.53 -1.68 -15.97
CA GLN A 98 10.62 -2.66 -17.04
C GLN A 98 10.05 -2.17 -18.38
N THR A 99 9.15 -1.18 -18.35
CA THR A 99 8.52 -0.62 -19.54
C THR A 99 9.37 0.50 -20.14
N HIS A 100 9.84 1.43 -19.31
CA HIS A 100 10.57 2.62 -19.77
C HIS A 100 12.09 2.47 -19.78
N PHE A 101 12.69 1.76 -18.82
CA PHE A 101 14.16 1.65 -18.70
C PHE A 101 14.78 0.49 -19.49
N LYS A 102 13.97 -0.34 -20.17
CA LYS A 102 14.50 -1.30 -21.16
C LYS A 102 15.16 -0.63 -22.37
N VAL A 103 14.87 0.63 -22.63
CA VAL A 103 15.47 1.45 -23.70
C VAL A 103 16.92 1.85 -23.38
N LEU A 104 17.33 1.82 -22.10
CA LEU A 104 18.65 2.27 -21.65
C LEU A 104 19.67 1.14 -21.43
N ARG A 105 19.38 -0.09 -21.88
CA ARG A 105 20.43 -1.12 -21.90
C ARG A 105 21.41 -0.77 -23.02
N PRO A 106 22.71 -0.50 -22.73
CA PRO A 106 23.69 -0.42 -23.79
C PRO A 106 23.66 -1.74 -24.55
N GLN A 107 23.61 -1.65 -25.87
CA GLN A 107 23.87 -2.79 -26.73
C GLN A 107 25.30 -3.22 -26.37
N THR A 108 25.43 -4.33 -25.64
CA THR A 108 26.72 -4.98 -25.46
C THR A 108 27.17 -5.40 -26.85
N VAL A 109 28.18 -4.70 -27.35
CA VAL A 109 28.99 -5.08 -28.52
C VAL A 109 29.64 -6.44 -28.24
#